data_AF-A0A317PHV3-F1
#
_entry.id   AF-A0A317PHV3-F1
#
_cell.length_a   1.000
_cell.length_b   1.000
_cell.length_c   1.000
_cell.angle_alpha   90.00
_cell.angle_beta   90.00
_cell.angle_gamma   90.00
#
_symmetry.space_group_name_H-M   'P 1'
#
loop_
_entity.id
_entity.type
_entity.pdbx_description
1 polymer ?
#
loop_
_entity_poly.entity_id
_entity_poly.type
_entity_poly.pdbx_seq_one_letter_code
_entity_poly.pdbx_strand_id
1 'polypeptide(L)' 'MAVVNFPPRQIGPFMSEVLTLGFADESGAIVLAAVDRPVPNGQRLM' A
#
# COMPACT_ATOMS: atom_id res chain seq x y z
N MET A 1 4.47 -1.17 -2.37
CA MET A 1 3.64 -2.40 -2.39
C MET A 1 2.20 -2.01 -2.10
N ALA A 2 1.22 -2.65 -2.74
CA ALA A 2 -0.19 -2.32 -2.55
C ALA A 2 -1.09 -3.52 -2.85
N VAL A 3 -2.31 -3.51 -2.29
CA VAL A 3 -3.42 -4.31 -2.83
C VAL A 3 -4.01 -3.57 -4.02
N VAL A 4 -4.13 -4.26 -5.16
CA VAL A 4 -4.46 -3.66 -6.47
C VAL A 4 -5.79 -4.13 -7.05
N ASN A 5 -6.54 -4.98 -6.33
CA ASN A 5 -7.77 -5.60 -6.82
C ASN A 5 -8.99 -5.31 -5.94
N PHE A 6 -8.92 -4.30 -5.09
CA PHE A 6 -10.11 -3.79 -4.41
C PHE A 6 -10.93 -2.90 -5.35
N PRO A 7 -12.26 -2.82 -5.17
CA PRO A 7 -13.05 -1.77 -5.82
C PRO A 7 -12.47 -0.38 -5.50
N PRO A 8 -12.51 0.58 -6.43
CA PRO A 8 -12.06 1.94 -6.16
C PRO A 8 -12.77 2.54 -4.93
N ARG A 9 -12.01 3.23 -4.08
CA ARG A 9 -12.50 3.82 -2.84
C ARG A 9 -12.50 5.35 -2.94
N GLN A 10 -13.67 5.95 -2.74
CA GLN A 10 -13.81 7.40 -2.61
C GLN A 10 -13.25 7.86 -1.25
N ILE A 11 -12.34 8.83 -1.26
CA ILE A 11 -11.72 9.46 -0.09
C ILE A 11 -11.82 10.98 -0.26
N GLY A 12 -12.85 11.60 0.32
CA GLY A 12 -13.13 13.01 0.09
C GLY A 12 -13.33 13.26 -1.42
N PRO A 13 -12.59 14.19 -2.05
CA PRO A 13 -12.67 14.43 -3.49
C PRO A 13 -11.82 13.46 -4.35
N PHE A 14 -11.02 12.58 -3.73
CA PHE A 14 -10.08 11.71 -4.42
C PHE A 14 -10.63 10.28 -4.57
N MET A 15 -10.46 9.68 -5.75
CA MET A 15 -10.77 8.26 -5.99
C MET A 15 -9.48 7.44 -5.94
N SER A 16 -9.35 6.58 -4.93
CA SER A 16 -8.20 5.70 -4.75
C SER A 16 -8.44 4.34 -5.41
N GLU A 17 -7.51 3.90 -6.26
CA GLU A 17 -7.60 2.59 -6.95
C GLU A 17 -6.76 1.49 -6.28
N VAL A 18 -5.93 1.85 -5.30
CA VAL A 18 -5.00 0.93 -4.63
C VAL A 18 -4.92 1.21 -3.13
N LEU A 19 -4.66 0.18 -2.35
CA LEU A 19 -4.36 0.30 -0.92
C LEU A 19 -2.86 0.11 -0.68
N THR A 20 -2.14 1.20 -0.39
CA THR A 20 -0.73 1.14 0.05
C THR A 20 -0.63 0.47 1.43
N LEU A 21 0.30 -0.46 1.58
CA LEU A 21 0.45 -1.28 2.79
C LEU A 21 1.46 -0.69 3.78
N GLY A 22 1.20 -0.86 5.08
CA GLY A 22 2.07 -0.44 6.18
C GLY A 22 1.61 -0.97 7.53
N PHE A 23 2.37 -0.67 8.58
CA PHE A 23 2.11 -1.05 9.97
C PHE A 23 2.18 0.19 10.86
N ALA A 24 1.41 0.23 11.94
CA ALA A 24 1.59 1.26 12.96
C ALA A 24 2.80 0.92 13.84
N ASP A 25 3.64 1.91 14.14
CA ASP A 25 4.68 1.80 15.16
C ASP A 25 4.11 2.04 16.57
N GLU A 26 4.98 2.01 17.59
CA GLU A 26 4.60 2.22 18.99
C GLU A 26 3.96 3.58 19.28
N SER A 27 4.22 4.58 18.43
CA SER A 27 3.63 5.92 18.52
C SER A 27 2.34 6.07 17.71
N GLY A 28 1.93 5.03 16.97
CA GLY A 28 0.79 5.04 16.06
C GLY A 28 1.10 5.64 14.69
N ALA A 29 2.35 6.00 14.39
CA ALA A 29 2.74 6.47 13.07
C ALA A 29 2.83 5.29 12.08
N ILE A 30 2.50 5.54 10.81
CA ILE A 30 2.47 4.48 9.80
C ILE A 30 3.86 4.32 9.16
N VAL A 31 4.43 3.13 9.35
CA VAL A 31 5.64 2.66 8.66
C VAL A 31 5.24 1.90 7.40
N LEU A 32 5.77 2.32 6.24
CA LEU A 32 5.44 1.69 4.97
C LEU A 32 6.08 0.31 4.85
N ALA A 33 5.30 -0.65 4.36
CA ALA A 33 5.82 -1.95 4.01
C ALA A 33 6.67 -1.84 2.73
N ALA A 34 7.87 -2.40 2.76
CA ALA A 34 8.83 -2.35 1.67
C ALA A 34 9.47 -3.73 1.44
N VAL A 35 10.05 -3.89 0.25
CA VAL A 35 10.92 -5.02 -0.07
C VAL A 35 12.35 -4.70 0.37
N ASP A 36 13.09 -5.69 0.83
CA ASP A 36 14.49 -5.56 1.27
C ASP A 36 15.42 -5.06 0.16
N ARG A 37 15.14 -5.45 -1.09
CA ARG A 37 15.92 -5.09 -2.28
C ARG A 37 15.01 -4.65 -3.41
N PRO A 38 15.49 -3.79 -4.35
CA PRO A 38 14.71 -3.42 -5.51
C PRO A 38 14.25 -4.65 -6.30
N VAL A 39 12.96 -4.68 -6.64
CA VAL A 39 12.35 -5.69 -7.52
C VAL A 39 11.65 -4.97 -8.67
N PRO A 40 11.44 -5.63 -9.83
CA PRO A 40 10.67 -5.03 -10.91
C PRO A 40 9.26 -4.61 -10.45
N ASN A 41 8.75 -3.50 -10.99
CA ASN A 41 7.41 -3.02 -10.67
C ASN A 41 6.34 -4.03 -11.14
N GLY A 42 5.28 -4.17 -10.35
CA GLY A 42 4.15 -5.07 -10.65
C GLY A 42 4.38 -6.53 -10.27
N GLN A 43 5.54 -6.88 -9.69
CA GLN A 43 5.75 -8.22 -9.14
C GLN A 43 4.77 -8.51 -8.01
N ARG A 44 4.16 -9.70 -8.07
CA ARG A 44 3.17 -10.14 -7.09
C ARG A 44 3.88 -10.55 -5.79
N LEU A 45 3.36 -10.08 -4.66
CA LEU A 45 3.73 -10.61 -3.35
C LEU A 45 3.22 -12.06 -3.27
N MET A 46 4.14 -13.00 -3.04
CA MET A 46 3.87 -14.43 -2.89
C MET A 46 3.66 -14.81 -1.43
#